data_AF-A0A0H3FT53-F1
#
_entry.id   AF-A0A0H3FT53-F1
#
_cell.length_a   1.000
_cell.length_b   1.000
_cell.length_c   1.000
_cell.angle_alpha   90.00
_cell.angle_beta   90.00
_cell.angle_gamma   90.00
#
_symmetry.space_group_name_H-M   'P 1'
#
loop_
_entity.id
_entity.type
_entity.pdbx_description
1 polymer ?
#
loop_
_entity_poly.entity_id
_entity_poly.type
_entity_poly.pdbx_seq_one_letter_code
_entity_poly.pdbx_strand_id
1 'polypeptide(L)'
;MQYLSYALLICCVIGILLMIVSYFIFISHRKEYSAILESYLASKLEFPMLYNIQSMTGFFGAYPVSRFFLGLKENKKILFITKESNAYSFFLQKPTLSIEWMKKFCFFWKTSVMLVLIPCITASIIHVLSLA
;
A
#
# COMPACT_ATOMS: atom_id res chain seq x y z
N MET A 1 -7.53 23.22 -24.35
CA MET A 1 -6.43 22.26 -24.14
C MET A 1 -5.45 22.69 -23.06
N GLN A 2 -4.88 23.91 -23.09
CA GLN A 2 -3.84 24.33 -22.13
C GLN A 2 -4.24 24.21 -20.64
N TYR A 3 -5.43 24.70 -20.24
CA TYR A 3 -5.91 24.59 -18.85
C TYR A 3 -6.04 23.14 -18.35
N LEU A 4 -6.43 22.22 -19.23
CA LEU A 4 -6.52 20.80 -18.90
C LEU A 4 -5.13 20.21 -18.66
N SER A 5 -4.16 20.53 -19.51
CA SER A 5 -2.76 20.08 -19.34
C SER A 5 -2.15 20.58 -18.03
N TYR A 6 -2.39 21.85 -17.65
CA TYR A 6 -1.92 22.38 -16.36
C TYR A 6 -2.60 21.67 -15.18
N ALA A 7 -3.91 21.42 -15.24
CA ALA A 7 -4.63 20.70 -14.18
C ALA A 7 -4.10 19.27 -13.99
N LEU A 8 -3.82 18.55 -15.09
CA LEU A 8 -3.24 17.20 -15.04
C LEU A 8 -1.82 17.22 -14.44
N LEU A 9 -0.99 18.21 -14.80
CA LEU A 9 0.34 18.38 -14.22
C LEU A 9 0.28 18.67 -12.71
N ILE A 10 -0.61 19.56 -12.29
CA ILE A 10 -0.80 19.87 -10.86
C ILE A 10 -1.22 18.60 -10.09
N CYS A 11 -2.13 17.79 -10.64
CA CYS A 11 -2.50 16.51 -10.03
C CYS A 11 -1.31 15.57 -9.86
N CYS A 12 -0.45 15.44 -10.89
CA CYS A 12 0.77 14.64 -10.80
C CYS A 12 1.73 15.15 -9.72
N VAL A 13 1.94 16.48 -9.64
CA VAL A 13 2.80 17.08 -8.61
C VAL A 13 2.26 16.80 -7.21
N ILE A 14 0.95 16.98 -6.99
CA ILE A 14 0.31 16.64 -5.71
C ILE A 14 0.47 15.14 -5.41
N GLY A 15 0.27 14.27 -6.40
CA GLY A 15 0.47 12.84 -6.28
C GLY A 15 1.89 12.48 -5.84
N ILE A 16 2.91 13.10 -6.43
CA ILE A 16 4.32 12.90 -6.06
C ILE A 16 4.59 13.38 -4.63
N LEU A 17 4.07 14.55 -4.23
CA LEU A 17 4.21 15.04 -2.85
C LEU A 17 3.58 14.07 -1.84
N LEU A 18 2.41 13.51 -2.14
CA LEU A 18 1.80 12.48 -1.28
C LEU A 18 2.61 11.19 -1.25
N MET A 19 3.29 10.82 -2.34
CA MET A 19 4.20 9.68 -2.35
C MET A 19 5.34 9.91 -1.36
N ILE A 20 5.95 11.09 -1.39
CA ILE A 20 7.01 11.50 -0.46
C ILE A 20 6.50 11.44 1.00
N VAL A 21 5.31 11.96 1.27
CA VAL A 21 4.70 11.85 2.62
C VAL A 21 4.54 10.39 3.04
N SER A 22 4.03 9.53 2.16
CA SER A 22 3.88 8.09 2.47
C SER A 22 5.23 7.41 2.72
N TYR A 23 6.29 7.84 2.03
CA TYR A 23 7.65 7.36 2.22
C TYR A 23 8.21 7.74 3.59
N PHE A 24 8.01 8.99 4.03
CA PHE A 24 8.39 9.39 5.38
C PHE A 24 7.64 8.61 6.46
N ILE A 25 6.33 8.40 6.30
CA ILE A 25 5.55 7.57 7.23
C ILE A 25 6.15 6.16 7.34
N PHE A 26 6.51 5.55 6.20
CA PHE A 26 7.14 4.23 6.15
C PHE A 26 8.50 4.22 6.85
N ILE A 27 9.37 5.19 6.60
CA ILE A 27 10.69 5.27 7.26
C ILE A 27 10.53 5.37 8.77
N SER A 28 9.66 6.26 9.26
CA SER A 28 9.43 6.47 10.69
C SER A 28 9.00 5.18 11.40
N HIS A 29 8.24 4.32 10.72
CA HIS A 29 7.72 3.07 11.27
C HIS A 29 8.42 1.83 10.72
N ARG A 30 9.56 1.97 10.04
CA ARG A 30 10.26 0.84 9.39
C ARG A 30 10.62 -0.26 10.40
N LYS A 31 11.03 0.12 11.61
CA LYS A 31 11.38 -0.83 12.67
C LYS A 31 10.16 -1.62 13.14
N GLU A 32 9.04 -0.94 13.35
CA GLU A 32 7.77 -1.58 13.73
C GLU A 32 7.25 -2.50 12.63
N TYR A 33 7.33 -2.06 11.37
CA TYR A 33 7.00 -2.86 10.20
C TYR A 33 7.82 -4.16 10.15
N SER A 34 9.14 -4.06 10.29
CA SER A 34 10.04 -5.23 10.33
C SER A 34 9.70 -6.15 11.50
N ALA A 35 9.46 -5.62 12.70
CA ALA A 35 9.12 -6.42 13.87
C ALA A 35 7.79 -7.19 13.71
N ILE A 36 6.77 -6.57 13.09
CA ILE A 36 5.50 -7.22 12.77
C ILE A 36 5.70 -8.34 11.75
N LEU A 37 6.45 -8.04 10.68
CA LEU A 37 6.72 -9.01 9.62
C LEU A 37 7.51 -10.22 10.14
N GLU A 38 8.60 -9.99 10.88
CA GLU A 38 9.40 -11.05 11.49
C GLU A 38 8.58 -11.88 12.48
N SER A 39 7.78 -11.21 13.33
CA SER A 39 6.85 -11.90 14.24
C SER A 39 5.87 -12.79 13.51
N TYR A 40 5.35 -12.33 12.36
CA TYR A 40 4.40 -13.10 11.56
C TYR A 40 5.07 -14.30 10.89
N LEU A 41 6.24 -14.10 10.27
CA LEU A 41 7.03 -15.16 9.64
C LEU A 41 7.46 -16.23 10.66
N ALA A 42 7.87 -15.82 11.86
CA ALA A 42 8.23 -16.74 12.95
C ALA A 42 7.04 -17.59 13.43
N SER A 43 5.81 -17.09 13.27
CA SER A 43 4.59 -17.79 13.68
C SER A 43 4.22 -18.96 12.75
N LYS A 44 4.94 -19.14 11.62
CA LYS A 44 4.67 -20.17 10.59
C LYS A 44 3.22 -20.19 10.10
N LEU A 45 2.55 -19.04 10.19
CA LEU A 45 1.18 -18.85 9.70
C LEU A 45 1.20 -18.80 8.16
N GLU A 46 0.05 -19.05 7.55
CA GLU A 46 -0.10 -19.00 6.09
C GLU A 46 0.29 -17.62 5.55
N PHE A 47 1.47 -17.53 4.96
CA PHE A 47 1.92 -16.32 4.28
C PHE A 47 1.99 -16.59 2.78
N PRO A 48 1.08 -16.02 1.98
CA PRO A 48 1.06 -16.30 0.55
C PRO A 48 2.37 -15.84 -0.09
N MET A 49 2.90 -16.65 -1.00
CA MET A 49 4.21 -16.44 -1.66
C MET A 49 4.36 -15.03 -2.26
N LEU A 50 3.27 -14.46 -2.80
CA LEU A 50 3.23 -13.09 -3.33
C LEU A 50 3.60 -12.03 -2.28
N TYR A 51 3.14 -12.20 -1.04
CA TYR A 51 3.47 -11.28 0.04
C TYR A 51 4.90 -11.45 0.53
N ASN A 52 5.49 -12.65 0.42
CA ASN A 52 6.89 -12.89 0.75
C ASN A 52 7.83 -12.15 -0.22
N ILE A 53 7.57 -12.26 -1.52
CA ILE A 53 8.31 -11.53 -2.55
C ILE A 53 8.15 -10.02 -2.34
N GLN A 54 6.92 -9.55 -2.08
CA GLN A 54 6.67 -8.13 -1.84
C GLN A 54 7.38 -7.65 -0.57
N SER A 55 7.46 -8.45 0.49
CA SER A 55 8.15 -8.08 1.72
C SER A 55 9.63 -7.71 1.52
N MET A 56 10.26 -8.24 0.45
CA MET A 56 11.65 -7.96 0.08
C MET A 56 11.83 -6.64 -0.71
N THR A 57 10.75 -6.05 -1.23
CA THR A 57 10.82 -4.89 -2.14
C THR A 57 10.78 -3.52 -1.42
N GLY A 58 10.98 -3.51 -0.10
CA GLY A 58 11.07 -2.28 0.69
C GLY A 58 9.77 -1.47 0.67
N PHE A 59 9.85 -0.18 0.37
CA PHE A 59 8.71 0.75 0.42
C PHE A 59 7.55 0.34 -0.51
N PHE A 60 7.83 -0.08 -1.74
CA PHE A 60 6.78 -0.48 -2.69
C PHE A 60 6.07 -1.76 -2.26
N GLY A 61 6.80 -2.69 -1.66
CA GLY A 61 6.26 -3.91 -1.08
C GLY A 61 5.55 -3.73 0.25
N ALA A 62 5.87 -2.66 0.98
CA ALA A 62 5.23 -2.36 2.24
C ALA A 62 3.73 -2.08 2.07
N TYR A 63 3.28 -1.55 0.93
CA TYR A 63 1.86 -1.30 0.68
C TYR A 63 0.99 -2.57 0.73
N PRO A 64 1.21 -3.59 -0.13
CA PRO A 64 0.39 -4.79 -0.10
C PRO A 64 0.55 -5.58 1.22
N VAL A 65 1.75 -5.59 1.82
CA VAL A 65 1.98 -6.23 3.13
C VAL A 65 1.26 -5.49 4.27
N SER A 66 1.23 -4.16 4.26
CA SER A 66 0.46 -3.37 5.23
C SER A 66 -1.04 -3.59 5.07
N ARG A 67 -1.53 -3.67 3.83
CA ARG A 67 -2.93 -4.01 3.52
C ARG A 67 -3.30 -5.40 4.01
N PHE A 68 -2.39 -6.36 3.90
CA PHE A 68 -2.54 -7.71 4.42
C PHE A 68 -2.72 -7.70 5.95
N PHE A 69 -1.80 -7.05 6.68
CA PHE A 69 -1.90 -6.96 8.15
C PHE A 69 -3.14 -6.20 8.63
N LEU A 70 -3.54 -5.12 7.94
CA LEU A 70 -4.79 -4.44 8.19
C LEU A 70 -6.00 -5.35 7.98
N GLY A 71 -5.99 -6.16 6.91
CA GLY A 71 -7.01 -7.16 6.64
C GLY A 71 -7.12 -8.21 7.74
N LEU A 72 -5.98 -8.68 8.26
CA LEU A 72 -5.96 -9.65 9.36
C LEU A 72 -6.57 -9.06 10.64
N LYS A 73 -6.16 -7.85 11.05
CA LYS A 73 -6.70 -7.21 12.25
C LYS A 73 -8.18 -6.86 12.12
N GLU A 74 -8.64 -6.46 10.93
CA GLU A 74 -10.04 -6.12 10.69
C GLU A 74 -10.91 -7.34 10.35
N ASN A 75 -10.35 -8.55 10.39
CA ASN A 75 -11.01 -9.80 10.00
C ASN A 75 -11.69 -9.73 8.62
N LYS A 76 -11.05 -9.02 7.68
CA LYS A 76 -11.52 -8.86 6.30
C LYS A 76 -10.98 -10.00 5.44
N LYS A 77 -11.76 -10.43 4.46
CA LYS A 77 -11.32 -11.46 3.50
C LYS A 77 -10.06 -10.99 2.76
N ILE A 78 -8.96 -11.70 2.96
CA ILE A 78 -7.69 -11.47 2.26
C ILE A 78 -7.60 -12.40 1.05
N LEU A 79 -7.03 -11.91 -0.04
CA LEU A 79 -6.73 -12.76 -1.20
C LEU A 79 -5.73 -13.85 -0.80
N PHE A 80 -5.98 -15.08 -1.25
CA PHE A 80 -5.11 -16.24 -1.00
C PHE A 80 -5.06 -16.74 0.45
N ILE A 81 -5.97 -16.30 1.33
CA ILE A 81 -6.16 -16.87 2.68
C ILE A 81 -7.64 -17.20 2.92
N THR A 82 -7.92 -18.39 3.46
CA THR A 82 -9.27 -18.82 3.87
C THR A 82 -9.68 -18.14 5.18
N LYS A 83 -10.97 -17.82 5.36
CA LYS A 83 -11.45 -17.16 6.60
C LYS A 83 -11.27 -18.01 7.86
N GLU A 84 -11.13 -19.31 7.71
CA GLU A 84 -10.90 -20.28 8.80
C GLU A 84 -9.41 -20.41 9.16
N SER A 85 -8.53 -19.71 8.43
CA SER A 85 -7.10 -19.74 8.69
C SER A 85 -6.76 -19.20 10.08
N ASN A 86 -5.85 -19.89 10.78
CA ASN A 86 -5.31 -19.43 12.06
C ASN A 86 -4.60 -18.06 11.95
N ALA A 87 -4.29 -17.60 10.74
CA ALA A 87 -3.67 -16.30 10.48
C ALA A 87 -4.44 -15.11 11.10
N TYR A 88 -5.78 -15.16 11.15
CA TYR A 88 -6.59 -14.08 11.73
C TYR A 88 -6.44 -13.96 13.25
N SER A 89 -5.94 -15.01 13.92
CA SER A 89 -5.70 -14.98 15.37
C SER A 89 -4.42 -14.24 15.75
N PHE A 90 -3.56 -13.89 14.79
CA PHE A 90 -2.25 -13.26 15.04
C PHE A 90 -2.35 -11.97 15.88
N PHE A 91 -3.28 -11.08 15.52
CA PHE A 91 -3.46 -9.82 16.24
C PHE A 91 -4.26 -9.95 17.55
N LEU A 92 -4.96 -11.07 17.76
CA LEU A 92 -5.59 -11.37 19.05
C LEU A 92 -4.54 -11.70 20.12
N GLN A 93 -3.46 -12.37 19.72
CA GLN A 93 -2.37 -12.75 20.62
C GLN A 93 -1.37 -11.60 20.87
N LYS A 94 -1.35 -10.58 20.01
CA LYS A 94 -0.43 -9.43 20.10
C LYS A 94 -1.18 -8.09 19.95
N PRO A 95 -2.08 -7.73 20.89
CA PRO A 95 -2.91 -6.53 20.78
C PRO A 95 -2.12 -5.21 20.86
N THR A 96 -0.88 -5.24 21.37
CA THR A 96 0.00 -4.08 21.52
C THR A 96 0.68 -3.65 20.23
N LEU A 97 0.60 -4.44 19.14
CA LEU A 97 1.15 -4.05 17.84
C LEU A 97 0.30 -2.91 17.23
N SER A 98 0.88 -1.71 17.22
CA SER A 98 0.27 -0.56 16.57
C SER A 98 0.32 -0.72 15.04
N ILE A 99 -0.86 -0.79 14.43
CA ILE A 99 -1.01 -0.82 12.96
C ILE A 99 -1.78 0.39 12.43
N GLU A 100 -2.05 1.39 13.27
CA GLU A 100 -2.79 2.58 12.84
C GLU A 100 -2.01 3.40 11.82
N TRP A 101 -0.68 3.44 11.95
CA TRP A 101 0.19 4.07 10.97
C TRP A 101 0.08 3.39 9.59
N MET A 102 -0.16 2.08 9.54
CA MET A 102 -0.38 1.35 8.28
C MET A 102 -1.62 1.84 7.55
N LYS A 103 -2.68 2.25 8.29
CA LYS A 103 -3.89 2.84 7.67
C LYS A 103 -3.55 4.15 6.96
N LYS A 104 -2.83 5.03 7.65
CA LYS A 104 -2.39 6.33 7.11
C LYS A 104 -1.47 6.12 5.91
N PHE A 105 -0.46 5.27 6.06
CA PHE A 105 0.45 4.89 4.99
C PHE A 105 -0.28 4.37 3.75
N CYS A 106 -1.18 3.39 3.92
CA CYS A 106 -1.95 2.83 2.81
C CYS A 106 -2.87 3.87 2.15
N PHE A 107 -3.42 4.79 2.93
CA PHE A 107 -4.24 5.88 2.39
C PHE A 107 -3.40 6.81 1.52
N PHE A 108 -2.30 7.35 2.03
CA PHE A 108 -1.44 8.26 1.29
C PHE A 108 -0.83 7.62 0.05
N TRP A 109 -0.34 6.37 0.17
CA TRP A 109 0.23 5.63 -0.95
C TRP A 109 -0.80 5.39 -2.06
N LYS A 110 -2.01 4.91 -1.70
CA LYS A 110 -3.08 4.66 -2.68
C LYS A 110 -3.52 5.95 -3.38
N THR A 111 -3.72 7.02 -2.61
CA THR A 111 -4.17 8.32 -3.14
C THR A 111 -3.11 8.90 -4.07
N SER A 112 -1.83 8.81 -3.70
CA SER A 112 -0.70 9.23 -4.54
C SER A 112 -0.71 8.50 -5.89
N VAL A 113 -0.79 7.17 -5.87
CA VAL A 113 -0.81 6.35 -7.10
C VAL A 113 -1.98 6.71 -8.00
N MET A 114 -3.18 6.92 -7.44
CA MET A 114 -4.36 7.31 -8.22
C MET A 114 -4.21 8.70 -8.86
N LEU A 115 -3.65 9.67 -8.13
CA LEU A 115 -3.42 11.03 -8.64
C LEU A 115 -2.33 11.11 -9.73
N VAL A 116 -1.46 10.10 -9.85
CA VAL A 116 -0.48 10.02 -10.93
C VAL A 116 -1.03 9.18 -12.10
N LEU A 117 -1.61 8.01 -11.81
CA LEU A 117 -2.09 7.10 -12.85
C LEU A 117 -3.23 7.68 -13.68
N ILE A 118 -4.23 8.29 -13.05
CA ILE A 118 -5.41 8.80 -13.77
C ILE A 118 -4.99 9.89 -14.77
N PRO A 119 -4.19 10.91 -14.38
CA PRO A 119 -3.72 11.91 -15.34
C PRO A 119 -2.80 11.37 -16.43
N CYS A 120 -1.94 10.40 -16.13
CA CYS A 120 -1.09 9.77 -17.15
C CYS A 120 -1.93 9.06 -18.21
N ILE A 121 -2.95 8.29 -17.80
CA ILE A 121 -3.84 7.58 -18.73
C ILE A 121 -4.63 8.57 -19.59
N THR A 122 -5.21 9.61 -18.99
CA THR A 122 -5.99 10.60 -19.75
C THR A 122 -5.10 11.38 -20.72
N ALA A 123 -3.88 11.74 -20.33
CA ALA A 123 -2.92 12.38 -21.22
C ALA A 123 -2.55 11.48 -22.41
N SER A 124 -2.31 10.18 -22.18
CA SER A 124 -2.03 9.21 -23.25
C SER A 124 -3.21 9.07 -24.21
N ILE A 125 -4.45 9.00 -23.70
CA ILE A 125 -5.66 8.91 -24.53
C ILE A 125 -5.81 10.17 -25.42
N ILE A 126 -5.64 11.36 -24.84
CA ILE A 126 -5.72 12.63 -25.59
C ILE A 126 -4.64 12.66 -26.69
N HIS A 127 -3.43 12.21 -26.39
CA HIS A 127 -2.35 12.18 -27.37
C HIS A 127 -2.66 11.25 -28.55
N VAL A 128 -3.14 10.03 -28.27
CA VAL A 128 -3.55 9.08 -29.32
C VAL A 128 -4.70 9.64 -30.16
N LEU A 129 -5.72 10.25 -29.54
CA LEU A 129 -6.83 10.88 -30.25
C LEU A 129 -6.40 12.08 -31.10
N SER A 130 -5.32 12.78 -30.75
CA SER A 130 -4.81 13.90 -31.55
C SER A 130 -4.00 13.47 -32.79
N LEU A 131 -3.60 12.19 -32.84
CA LEU A 131 -2.84 11.61 -33.95
C LEU A 131 -3.72 10.84 -34.95
N ALA A 132 -4.97 10.53 -34.57
CA ALA A 132 -5.97 9.83 -35.39
C ALA A 132 -6.85 10.82 -36.15
#